data_AF-A0A7Y5S041-F1
#
_entry.id   AF-A0A7Y5S041-F1
#
_cell.length_a   1.000
_cell.length_b   1.000
_cell.length_c   1.000
_cell.angle_alpha   90.00
_cell.angle_beta   90.00
_cell.angle_gamma   90.00
#
_symmetry.space_group_name_H-M   'P 1'
#
loop_
_entity.id
_entity.type
_entity.pdbx_description
1 polymer ?
#
loop_
_entity_poly.entity_id
_entity_poly.type
_entity_poly.pdbx_seq_one_letter_code
_entity_poly.pdbx_strand_id
1 'polypeptide(L)'
;MSPRHWKLLSDFVNLPTAPFVETAALDFIRRFVAARPQLSARADRYGNLLVTYAQGPLRRNSRPVLLAGHLDHPGFIVEEILDRRTLRASWRGWVRPEFFSNARVRFWNRAQWVRGRVVEVISASIESTSPAPRRRAAAASARSFGAESPPSGV
;
A
#
# COMPACT_ATOMS: atom_id res chain seq x y z
N MET A 1 16.23 -14.93 14.02
CA MET A 1 15.33 -13.76 14.17
C MET A 1 14.74 -13.79 15.58
N SER A 2 14.69 -12.67 16.31
CA SER A 2 14.16 -12.68 17.69
C SER A 2 12.63 -12.86 17.69
N PRO A 3 12.03 -13.43 18.76
CA PRO A 3 10.57 -13.55 18.87
C PRO A 3 9.83 -12.21 18.71
N ARG A 4 10.45 -11.12 19.20
CA ARG A 4 9.91 -9.76 19.06
C ARG A 4 9.87 -9.30 17.60
N HIS A 5 10.94 -9.52 16.84
CA HIS A 5 10.96 -9.17 15.42
C HIS A 5 9.98 -10.01 14.61
N TRP A 6 9.85 -11.31 14.92
CA TRP A 6 8.89 -12.18 14.26
C TRP A 6 7.45 -11.73 14.51
N LYS A 7 7.12 -11.41 15.76
CA LYS A 7 5.80 -10.88 16.11
C LYS A 7 5.49 -9.58 15.36
N LEU A 8 6.44 -8.64 15.34
CA LEU A 8 6.27 -7.37 14.62
C LEU A 8 6.02 -7.59 13.13
N LEU A 9 6.83 -8.45 12.49
CA LEU A 9 6.68 -8.78 11.07
C LEU A 9 5.32 -9.43 10.82
N SER A 10 4.97 -10.47 11.57
CA SER A 10 3.72 -11.21 11.42
C SER A 10 2.49 -10.31 11.62
N ASP A 11 2.49 -9.47 12.65
CA ASP A 11 1.37 -8.56 12.92
C ASP A 11 1.18 -7.53 11.79
N PHE A 12 2.27 -7.12 11.12
CA PHE A 12 2.22 -6.13 10.04
C PHE A 12 1.85 -6.75 8.69
N VAL A 13 2.54 -7.81 8.25
CA VAL A 13 2.35 -8.39 6.89
C VAL A 13 1.02 -9.12 6.73
N ASN A 14 0.33 -9.42 7.84
CA ASN A 14 -1.00 -10.02 7.80
C ASN A 14 -2.14 -9.00 7.71
N LEU A 15 -1.84 -7.70 7.79
CA LEU A 15 -2.85 -6.65 7.64
C LEU A 15 -3.43 -6.64 6.23
N PRO A 16 -4.72 -6.28 6.09
CA PRO A 16 -5.32 -6.05 4.78
C PRO A 16 -4.68 -4.83 4.13
N THR A 17 -4.24 -5.01 2.89
CA THR A 17 -3.73 -3.92 2.05
C THR A 17 -3.91 -4.28 0.58
N ALA A 18 -4.17 -3.26 -0.22
CA ALA A 18 -4.17 -3.27 -1.68
C ALA A 18 -3.77 -1.86 -2.14
N PRO A 19 -3.37 -1.65 -3.41
CA PRO A 19 -3.10 -0.29 -3.89
C PRO A 19 -4.29 0.63 -3.63
N PHE A 20 -4.03 1.78 -2.99
CA PHE A 20 -5.01 2.79 -2.54
C PHE A 20 -5.94 2.37 -1.40
N VAL A 21 -5.70 1.22 -0.76
CA VAL A 21 -6.46 0.71 0.38
C VAL A 21 -5.52 0.30 1.53
N GLU A 22 -4.61 1.20 1.91
CA GLU A 22 -3.51 0.92 2.85
C GLU A 22 -3.83 1.32 4.31
N THR A 23 -5.08 1.69 4.63
CA THR A 23 -5.47 2.28 5.94
C THR A 23 -5.04 1.43 7.13
N ALA A 24 -5.19 0.10 7.06
CA ALA A 24 -4.81 -0.77 8.19
C ALA A 24 -3.30 -0.75 8.46
N ALA A 25 -2.47 -0.75 7.41
CA ALA A 25 -1.02 -0.63 7.50
C ALA A 25 -0.60 0.75 8.02
N LEU A 26 -1.24 1.82 7.51
CA LEU A 26 -1.02 3.19 7.98
C LEU A 26 -1.32 3.34 9.47
N ASP A 27 -2.45 2.80 9.93
CA ASP A 27 -2.85 2.88 11.34
C ASP A 27 -1.94 2.07 12.24
N PHE A 28 -1.42 0.94 11.76
CA PHE A 28 -0.38 0.18 12.46
C PHE A 28 0.89 1.03 12.66
N ILE A 29 1.37 1.69 11.61
CA ILE A 29 2.56 2.55 11.68
C ILE A 29 2.31 3.74 12.61
N ARG A 30 1.14 4.38 12.54
CA ARG A 30 0.76 5.48 13.45
C ARG A 30 0.81 5.04 14.91
N ARG A 31 0.22 3.88 15.26
CA ARG A 31 0.29 3.32 16.62
C ARG A 31 1.74 3.00 17.03
N PHE A 32 2.52 2.44 16.10
CA PHE A 32 3.94 2.15 16.34
C PHE A 32 4.73 3.43 16.66
N VAL A 33 4.51 4.51 15.91
CA VAL A 33 5.16 5.80 16.14
C VAL A 33 4.69 6.43 17.45
N ALA A 34 3.38 6.46 17.70
CA ALA A 34 2.80 7.06 18.91
C ALA A 34 3.32 6.42 20.21
N ALA A 35 3.65 5.13 20.19
CA ALA A 35 4.24 4.43 21.32
C ALA A 35 5.74 4.75 21.55
N ARG A 36 6.36 5.62 20.74
CA ARG A 36 7.80 5.91 20.74
C ARG A 36 8.05 7.42 20.70
N PRO A 37 8.28 8.06 21.86
CA PRO A 37 8.48 9.52 21.96
C PRO A 37 9.61 10.07 21.09
N GLN A 38 10.59 9.24 20.76
CA GLN A 38 11.72 9.59 19.88
C GLN A 38 11.37 9.56 18.39
N LEU A 39 10.12 9.35 18.00
CA LEU A 39 9.67 9.32 16.60
C LEU A 39 8.57 10.35 16.38
N SER A 40 8.53 10.91 15.17
CA SER A 40 7.40 11.71 14.68
C SER A 40 6.98 11.22 13.30
N ALA A 41 5.71 11.38 12.95
CA ALA A 41 5.18 11.01 11.64
C ALA A 41 4.36 12.14 11.05
N ARG A 42 4.54 12.38 9.74
CA ARG A 42 3.70 13.27 8.94
C ARG A 42 3.14 12.51 7.76
N ALA A 43 1.87 12.71 7.45
CA ALA A 43 1.26 12.22 6.22
C ALA A 43 1.35 13.27 5.11
N ASP A 44 1.52 12.83 3.86
CA ASP A 44 1.21 13.64 2.70
C ASP A 44 -0.26 13.47 2.25
N ARG A 45 -0.66 14.21 1.22
CA ARG A 45 -2.01 14.14 0.61
C ARG A 45 -2.34 12.82 -0.08
N TYR A 46 -1.35 11.97 -0.37
CA TYR A 46 -1.52 10.68 -1.03
C TYR A 46 -1.54 9.52 -0.02
N GLY A 47 -1.36 9.82 1.27
CA GLY A 47 -1.35 8.83 2.34
C GLY A 47 0.05 8.31 2.70
N ASN A 48 1.12 8.76 2.05
CA ASN A 48 2.48 8.37 2.42
C ASN A 48 2.82 8.89 3.82
N LEU A 49 3.51 8.09 4.62
CA LEU A 49 4.01 8.48 5.94
C LEU A 49 5.52 8.71 5.91
N LEU A 50 5.93 9.93 6.26
CA LEU A 50 7.32 10.25 6.58
C LEU A 50 7.50 10.11 8.09
N VAL A 51 8.27 9.10 8.51
CA VAL A 51 8.67 8.90 9.91
C VAL A 51 10.09 9.41 10.10
N THR A 52 10.28 10.26 11.11
CA THR A 52 11.59 10.81 11.47
C THR A 52 11.90 10.55 12.93
N TYR A 53 13.18 10.52 13.28
CA TYR A 53 13.57 10.59 14.68
C TYR A 53 13.27 12.00 15.21
N ALA A 54 12.48 12.08 16.27
CA ALA A 54 12.31 13.27 17.08
C ALA A 54 13.59 13.50 17.89
N GLN A 55 14.63 14.09 17.26
CA GLN A 55 15.82 14.55 17.96
C GLN A 55 16.22 15.97 17.54
N GLY A 56 16.87 16.65 18.48
CA GLY A 56 17.28 18.05 18.44
C GLY A 56 18.25 18.41 17.31
N PRO A 57 18.88 19.60 17.38
CA PRO A 57 19.44 20.28 16.22
C PRO A 57 20.36 19.37 15.40
N LEU A 58 19.99 19.19 14.13
CA LEU A 58 20.82 18.47 13.16
C LEU A 58 22.23 19.05 13.22
N ARG A 59 23.24 18.17 13.40
CA ARG A 59 24.64 18.60 13.35
C ARG A 59 24.85 19.31 12.02
N ARG A 60 25.45 20.51 12.06
CA ARG A 60 25.80 21.28 10.86
C ARG A 60 26.49 20.33 9.88
N ASN A 61 25.94 20.20 8.66
CA ASN A 61 26.41 19.32 7.58
C ASN A 61 26.05 17.82 7.65
N SER A 62 25.14 17.36 8.53
CA SER A 62 24.62 16.00 8.43
C SER A 62 23.68 15.85 7.22
N ARG A 63 23.96 14.90 6.33
CA ARG A 63 23.05 14.54 5.22
C ARG A 63 21.99 13.55 5.73
N PRO A 64 20.69 13.78 5.46
CA PRO A 64 19.66 12.84 5.87
C PRO A 64 19.78 11.52 5.10
N VAL A 65 19.49 10.41 5.77
CA VAL A 65 19.34 9.09 5.14
C VAL A 65 17.84 8.78 5.08
N LEU A 66 17.34 8.47 3.87
CA LEU A 66 15.96 8.08 3.65
C LEU A 66 15.90 6.59 3.35
N LEU A 67 15.11 5.86 4.14
CA LEU A 67 14.71 4.49 3.84
C LEU A 67 13.25 4.52 3.40
N ALA A 68 12.94 3.89 2.27
CA ALA A 68 11.61 3.87 1.70
C ALA A 68 11.13 2.43 1.51
N GLY A 69 9.87 2.19 1.86
CA GLY A 69 9.14 0.96 1.58
C GLY A 69 7.69 1.32 1.25
N HIS A 70 7.08 0.56 0.34
CA HIS A 70 5.68 0.75 -0.04
C HIS A 70 4.76 -0.10 0.86
N LEU A 71 3.52 0.36 1.04
CA LEU A 71 2.55 -0.26 1.98
C LEU A 71 1.54 -1.17 1.28
N ASP A 72 1.42 -1.04 -0.03
CA ASP A 72 0.50 -1.82 -0.84
C ASP A 72 1.05 -3.21 -1.14
N HIS A 73 0.13 -4.17 -1.21
CA HIS A 73 0.38 -5.48 -1.78
C HIS A 73 -0.55 -5.69 -2.97
N PRO A 74 -0.10 -6.38 -4.02
CA PRO A 74 -0.99 -6.76 -5.10
C PRO A 74 -2.23 -7.47 -4.54
N GLY A 75 -3.41 -7.08 -5.03
CA GLY A 75 -4.66 -7.54 -4.44
C GLY A 75 -5.88 -7.31 -5.34
N PHE A 76 -6.99 -7.93 -4.94
CA PHE A 76 -8.28 -7.77 -5.60
C PHE A 76 -9.07 -6.63 -4.98
N ILE A 77 -9.69 -5.80 -5.84
CA ILE A 77 -10.70 -4.81 -5.44
C ILE A 77 -12.05 -5.27 -5.98
N VAL A 78 -13.07 -5.35 -5.11
CA VAL A 78 -14.44 -5.68 -5.53
C VAL A 78 -14.98 -4.51 -6.36
N GLU A 79 -15.40 -4.82 -7.58
CA GLU A 79 -16.02 -3.85 -8.49
C GLU A 79 -17.56 -3.96 -8.43
N GLU A 80 -18.07 -5.20 -8.33
CA GLU A 80 -19.50 -5.46 -8.40
C GLU A 80 -19.87 -6.74 -7.65
N ILE A 81 -21.01 -6.75 -6.97
CA ILE A 81 -21.62 -7.96 -6.41
C ILE A 81 -22.61 -8.50 -7.45
N LEU A 82 -22.34 -9.68 -7.99
CA LEU A 82 -23.17 -10.27 -9.05
C LEU A 82 -24.38 -11.01 -8.46
N ASP A 83 -24.17 -11.73 -7.35
CA ASP A 83 -25.21 -12.47 -6.65
C ASP A 83 -24.83 -12.71 -5.17
N ARG A 84 -25.56 -13.59 -4.46
CA ARG A 84 -25.33 -13.90 -3.04
C ARG A 84 -23.99 -14.58 -2.72
N ARG A 85 -23.33 -15.17 -3.71
CA ARG A 85 -22.10 -15.98 -3.58
C ARG A 85 -20.98 -15.53 -4.52
N THR A 86 -21.30 -14.70 -5.51
CA THR A 86 -20.36 -14.29 -6.56
C THR A 86 -20.20 -12.77 -6.60
N LEU A 87 -18.96 -12.33 -6.74
CA LEU A 87 -18.60 -10.95 -6.99
C LEU A 87 -17.60 -10.89 -8.14
N ARG A 88 -17.55 -9.75 -8.81
CA ARG A 88 -16.52 -9.39 -9.77
C ARG A 88 -15.49 -8.51 -9.08
N ALA A 89 -14.21 -8.83 -9.27
CA ALA A 89 -13.12 -8.05 -8.72
C ALA A 89 -12.03 -7.82 -9.76
N SER A 90 -11.40 -6.65 -9.71
CA SER A 90 -10.22 -6.31 -10.52
C SER A 90 -8.95 -6.62 -9.74
N TRP A 91 -7.94 -7.16 -10.43
CA TRP A 91 -6.61 -7.31 -9.86
C TRP A 91 -5.81 -6.01 -10.00
N ARG A 92 -5.22 -5.53 -8.91
CA ARG A 92 -4.34 -4.36 -8.89
C ARG A 92 -2.92 -4.82 -8.59
N GLY A 93 -2.05 -4.78 -9.58
CA GLY A 93 -0.66 -5.23 -9.51
C GLY A 93 -0.29 -6.11 -10.69
N TRP A 94 0.90 -6.72 -10.64
CA TRP A 94 1.41 -7.57 -11.71
C TRP A 94 1.62 -9.00 -11.21
N VAL A 95 0.71 -9.88 -11.59
CA VAL A 95 0.80 -11.33 -11.40
C VAL A 95 0.22 -12.00 -12.64
N ARG A 96 0.85 -13.08 -13.11
CA ARG A 96 0.39 -13.79 -14.30
C ARG A 96 -0.98 -14.45 -14.05
N PRO A 97 -1.92 -14.40 -15.00
CA PRO A 97 -3.27 -14.96 -14.85
C PRO A 97 -3.31 -16.42 -14.36
N GLU A 98 -2.34 -17.23 -14.78
CA GLU A 98 -2.23 -18.66 -14.43
C GLU A 98 -2.18 -18.92 -12.91
N PHE A 99 -1.69 -17.96 -12.11
CA PHE A 99 -1.65 -18.10 -10.65
C PHE A 99 -3.00 -17.90 -9.96
N PHE A 100 -4.01 -17.41 -10.68
CA PHE A 100 -5.34 -17.17 -10.11
C PHE A 100 -6.29 -18.35 -10.28
N SER A 101 -6.00 -19.30 -11.18
CA SER A 101 -6.88 -20.45 -11.39
C SER A 101 -7.11 -21.20 -10.07
N ASN A 102 -8.36 -21.24 -9.64
CA ASN A 102 -8.79 -21.90 -8.40
C ASN A 102 -8.09 -21.38 -7.12
N ALA A 103 -7.51 -20.18 -7.15
CA ALA A 103 -6.77 -19.62 -6.02
C ALA A 103 -7.69 -19.31 -4.84
N ARG A 104 -7.22 -19.58 -3.62
CA ARG A 104 -7.91 -19.14 -2.39
C ARG A 104 -7.63 -17.66 -2.19
N VAL A 105 -8.69 -16.89 -1.92
CA VAL A 105 -8.59 -15.45 -1.68
C VAL A 105 -9.32 -15.08 -0.39
N ARG A 106 -9.02 -13.89 0.13
CA ARG A 106 -9.71 -13.30 1.26
C ARG A 106 -9.99 -11.84 0.95
N PHE A 107 -11.21 -11.39 1.22
CA PHE A 107 -11.61 -9.99 1.13
C PHE A 107 -11.75 -9.41 2.53
N TRP A 108 -11.25 -8.19 2.71
CA TRP A 108 -11.44 -7.45 3.95
C TRP A 108 -12.69 -6.59 3.85
N ASN A 109 -13.65 -6.81 4.73
CA ASN A 109 -14.89 -6.04 4.80
C ASN A 109 -15.20 -5.72 6.27
N ARG A 110 -15.35 -4.43 6.61
CA ARG A 110 -15.77 -3.96 7.94
C ARG A 110 -15.10 -4.71 9.11
N ALA A 111 -13.77 -4.76 9.07
CA ALA A 111 -12.94 -5.43 10.08
C ALA A 111 -12.99 -6.97 10.11
N GLN A 112 -13.50 -7.61 9.06
CA GLN A 112 -13.63 -9.07 8.97
C GLN A 112 -13.04 -9.60 7.65
N TRP A 113 -12.43 -10.79 7.73
CA TRP A 113 -11.97 -11.53 6.56
C TRP A 113 -13.08 -12.43 6.04
N VAL A 114 -13.50 -12.19 4.80
CA VAL A 114 -14.42 -13.06 4.05
C VAL A 114 -13.60 -13.95 3.13
N ARG A 115 -13.72 -15.26 3.29
CA ARG A 115 -13.00 -16.23 2.47
C ARG A 115 -13.71 -16.42 1.12
N GLY A 116 -12.92 -16.58 0.08
CA GLY A 116 -13.41 -16.85 -1.27
C GLY A 116 -12.44 -17.71 -2.06
N ARG A 117 -12.83 -17.96 -3.30
CA ARG A 117 -12.03 -18.69 -4.27
C ARG A 117 -12.28 -18.09 -5.64
N VAL A 118 -11.22 -17.97 -6.44
CA VAL A 118 -11.35 -17.55 -7.83
C VAL A 118 -12.02 -18.69 -8.60
N VAL A 119 -13.19 -18.41 -9.15
CA VAL A 119 -13.96 -19.36 -9.97
C VAL A 119 -13.75 -19.15 -11.47
N GLU A 120 -13.43 -17.92 -11.86
CA GLU A 120 -13.23 -17.53 -13.25
C GLU A 120 -12.22 -16.37 -13.31
N VAL A 121 -11.36 -16.39 -14.33
CA VAL A 121 -10.42 -15.30 -14.63
C VAL A 121 -10.83 -14.69 -15.96
N ILE A 122 -11.26 -13.43 -15.92
CA ILE A 122 -11.67 -12.67 -17.10
C ILE A 122 -10.48 -11.81 -17.53
N SER A 123 -9.77 -12.25 -18.56
CA SER A 123 -8.72 -11.45 -19.18
C SER A 123 -9.38 -10.46 -20.14
N ALA A 124 -9.30 -9.16 -19.85
CA ALA A 124 -9.55 -8.18 -20.90
C ALA A 124 -8.47 -8.38 -21.97
N SER A 125 -8.87 -8.56 -23.23
CA SER A 125 -7.97 -8.44 -24.37
C SER A 125 -7.31 -7.07 -24.26
N ILE A 126 -6.01 -7.03 -24.01
CA ILE A 126 -5.25 -5.79 -24.09
C ILE A 126 -5.16 -5.48 -25.59
N GLU A 127 -6.09 -4.70 -26.13
CA GLU A 127 -5.82 -3.96 -27.36
C GLU A 127 -4.60 -3.08 -27.04
N SER A 128 -3.48 -3.37 -27.70
CA SER A 128 -2.19 -2.75 -27.44
C SER A 128 -2.25 -1.27 -27.83
N THR A 129 -2.73 -0.41 -26.95
CA THR A 129 -2.41 1.00 -27.02
C THR A 129 -1.01 1.17 -26.45
N SER A 130 -0.09 1.61 -27.31
CA SER A 130 1.33 1.83 -27.02
C SER A 130 1.54 2.47 -25.64
N PRO A 131 2.55 2.03 -24.87
CA PRO A 131 2.78 2.57 -23.54
C PRO A 131 3.07 4.08 -23.64
N ALA A 132 2.25 4.88 -22.96
CA ALA A 132 2.54 6.29 -22.73
C ALA A 132 3.94 6.45 -22.12
N PRO A 133 4.69 7.53 -22.47
CA PRO A 133 6.07 7.69 -22.07
C PRO A 133 6.21 7.62 -20.55
N ARG A 134 7.20 6.84 -20.09
CA ARG A 134 7.59 6.70 -18.67
C ARG A 134 7.95 8.07 -18.08
N ARG A 135 6.96 8.76 -17.51
CA ARG A 135 7.20 9.97 -16.70
C ARG A 135 7.92 9.57 -15.42
N ARG A 136 9.02 10.26 -15.12
CA ARG A 136 9.87 10.09 -13.92
C ARG A 136 9.08 10.45 -12.65
N ALA A 137 8.19 9.58 -12.19
CA ALA A 137 7.28 9.87 -11.06
C ALA A 137 7.94 9.78 -9.67
N ALA A 138 9.08 9.09 -9.54
CA ALA A 138 9.74 8.88 -8.24
C ALA A 138 10.18 10.20 -7.56
N ALA A 139 10.51 11.24 -8.33
CA ALA A 139 10.94 12.54 -7.80
C ALA A 139 9.78 13.46 -7.37
N ALA A 140 8.53 13.12 -7.69
CA ALA A 140 7.35 13.93 -7.34
C ALA A 140 6.86 13.66 -5.91
N SER A 141 6.95 12.42 -5.44
CA SER A 141 6.50 12.03 -4.10
C SER A 141 7.33 12.64 -2.96
N ALA A 142 8.59 13.00 -3.19
CA ALA A 142 9.40 13.68 -2.17
C ALA A 142 8.93 15.12 -1.91
N ARG A 143 8.23 15.74 -2.86
CA ARG A 143 7.77 17.14 -2.79
C ARG A 143 6.33 17.29 -2.25
N SER A 144 5.62 16.19 -2.01
CA SER A 144 4.25 16.24 -1.47
C SER A 144 4.21 16.54 0.03
N PHE A 145 5.29 16.28 0.76
CA PHE A 145 5.41 16.65 2.16
C PHE A 145 5.60 18.17 2.29
N GLY A 146 4.48 18.88 2.52
CA GLY A 146 4.46 20.35 2.68
C GLY A 146 3.83 21.12 1.51
N ALA A 147 3.31 20.44 0.48
CA ALA A 147 2.58 21.09 -0.61
C ALA A 147 1.06 21.04 -0.36
N GLU A 148 0.41 22.20 -0.29
CA GLU A 148 -1.07 22.33 -0.16
C GLU A 148 -1.81 22.03 -1.49
N SER A 149 -1.09 21.86 -2.60
CA SER A 149 -1.67 21.61 -3.93
C SER A 149 -0.77 20.72 -4.78
N PRO A 150 -1.31 19.98 -5.76
CA PRO A 150 -0.51 19.09 -6.59
C PRO A 150 0.44 19.91 -7.47
N PRO A 151 1.60 19.34 -7.87
CA PRO A 151 2.33 19.91 -8.99
C PRO A 151 1.38 19.98 -10.19
N SER A 152 1.21 21.17 -10.74
CA SER A 152 0.43 21.40 -11.96
C SER A 152 1.01 20.56 -13.09
N GLY A 153 0.18 19.70 -13.69
CA GLY A 153 0.53 18.94 -14.90
C GLY A 153 0.63 17.42 -14.75
N VAL A 154 -0.27 16.79 -13.98
CA VAL A 154 -0.61 15.38 -14.23
C VAL A 154 -1.32 15.30 -15.56
#